data_AF-A0A519YTH6-F1
#
_entry.id   AF-A0A519YTH6-F1
#
_cell.length_a   1.000
_cell.length_b   1.000
_cell.length_c   1.000
_cell.angle_alpha   90.00
_cell.angle_beta   90.00
_cell.angle_gamma   90.00
#
_symmetry.space_group_name_H-M   'P 1'
#
loop_
_entity.id
_entity.type
_entity.pdbx_description
1 polymer ?
#
loop_
_entity_poly.entity_id
_entity_poly.type
_entity_poly.pdbx_seq_one_letter_code
_entity_poly.pdbx_strand_id
1 'polypeptide(L)'
;EFDPLFFELSPREAEVTDPRQRLLLQEAWRALEDAGYGRQQLERDKVGMFVGVEQGDYQHLVGAAGGIVSNHDGILAARLAYVLNLRGPVMAINTACSSGLVAVHQACMSLRSGTSDTAIAAGVNLLFTPYPLVGMGQAGMLSSDGKCYAFDKRANGLVPGEAVVAVVLKRLSQAQADGDPIHAVIRGDGINFDGKTNGITAPNGAAQTRLVQDVYSRYGIDAGQVDYIVTHGTGTRLGDPVTFAASGLVSLVSLVQAMKHELIPPSLNCEQDTDYIDWDSSPFYVNKQARPWKRSAQGRWGAVSAFGMSGTNAHVVVQSHDLADEGDGSQGQDQGPGHPVVLALSAKTEAALQEKVRDLVEVLQTRDWSAHELKAMSLTLLTGRQHFAHRCAVVVHDREDALHVLKQAAGKEKLPNLFRGTVARDFSPQTVMLQHGQELLQRCADLRDGAASADDTAERNNLLAVADLYCLGYELAWHSLFGPTPPRRISLPTYPFARERYWVPSSLVMARARLGSPDAGQLHPLVHRNTSDLNEQRYSSRFTGQEFFLKDHLVQGQKVLPGVAQLELARTAVSQALGVQAVGHGVQLQGVVFARPVVVGDEGLEIHIALEPQESGAVAFEIYSGEG
;
A
#
# COMPACT_ATOMS: atom_id res chain seq x y z
N GLU A 1 -8.18 1.21 -6.98
CA GLU A 1 -9.09 0.09 -7.33
C GLU A 1 -9.23 -0.79 -6.08
N PHE A 2 -10.31 -1.58 -5.95
CA PHE A 2 -10.49 -2.46 -4.80
C PHE A 2 -11.51 -3.58 -5.13
N ASP A 3 -11.41 -4.70 -4.42
CA ASP A 3 -12.35 -5.83 -4.52
C ASP A 3 -13.14 -5.96 -3.20
N PRO A 4 -14.21 -5.19 -3.00
CA PRO A 4 -14.88 -5.12 -1.70
C PRO A 4 -15.63 -6.40 -1.36
N LEU A 5 -16.21 -7.07 -2.36
CA LEU A 5 -16.95 -8.32 -2.14
C LEU A 5 -16.01 -9.44 -1.69
N PHE A 6 -14.75 -9.43 -2.11
CA PHE A 6 -13.76 -10.33 -1.55
C PHE A 6 -13.56 -10.14 -0.04
N PHE A 7 -13.56 -8.91 0.45
CA PHE A 7 -13.37 -8.60 1.86
C PHE A 7 -14.68 -8.42 2.65
N GLU A 8 -15.80 -8.89 2.10
CA GLU A 8 -17.13 -8.81 2.74
C GLU A 8 -17.58 -7.36 3.02
N LEU A 9 -17.10 -6.42 2.20
CA LEU A 9 -17.49 -5.02 2.24
C LEU A 9 -18.51 -4.74 1.14
N SER A 10 -19.49 -3.89 1.45
CA SER A 10 -20.42 -3.43 0.42
C SER A 10 -19.73 -2.44 -0.54
N PRO A 11 -20.08 -2.42 -1.84
CA PRO A 11 -19.61 -1.42 -2.80
C PRO A 11 -19.75 0.03 -2.28
N ARG A 12 -20.88 0.33 -1.63
CA ARG A 12 -21.16 1.65 -1.05
C ARG A 12 -20.24 2.01 0.12
N GLU A 13 -19.92 1.04 0.98
CA GLU A 13 -18.94 1.26 2.05
C GLU A 13 -17.53 1.50 1.47
N ALA A 14 -17.18 0.80 0.40
CA ALA A 14 -15.87 0.91 -0.23
C ALA A 14 -15.59 2.30 -0.84
N GLU A 15 -16.62 3.04 -1.28
CA GLU A 15 -16.48 4.40 -1.81
C GLU A 15 -15.99 5.40 -0.76
N VAL A 16 -16.51 5.29 0.46
CA VAL A 16 -16.19 6.19 1.58
C VAL A 16 -15.05 5.67 2.45
N THR A 17 -14.67 4.39 2.31
CA THR A 17 -13.53 3.81 3.01
C THR A 17 -12.21 4.35 2.46
N ASP A 18 -11.37 4.82 3.37
CA ASP A 18 -10.02 5.30 3.08
C ASP A 18 -9.26 4.28 2.19
N PRO A 19 -8.75 4.69 1.01
CA PRO A 19 -8.00 3.81 0.12
C PRO A 19 -6.80 3.13 0.80
N ARG A 20 -6.23 3.74 1.85
CA ARG A 20 -5.17 3.12 2.67
C ARG A 20 -5.63 1.83 3.35
N GLN A 21 -6.86 1.80 3.86
CA GLN A 21 -7.46 0.60 4.46
C GLN A 21 -7.67 -0.49 3.40
N ARG A 22 -8.18 -0.09 2.24
CA ARG A 22 -8.51 -0.99 1.12
C ARG A 22 -7.28 -1.66 0.53
N LEU A 23 -6.25 -0.88 0.25
CA LEU A 23 -5.01 -1.41 -0.31
C LEU A 23 -4.21 -2.21 0.72
N LEU A 24 -4.24 -1.81 2.00
CA LEU A 24 -3.62 -2.61 3.05
C LEU A 24 -4.26 -4.00 3.20
N LEU A 25 -5.59 -4.11 3.08
CA LEU A 25 -6.28 -5.41 3.06
C LEU A 25 -5.74 -6.32 1.95
N GLN A 26 -5.56 -5.77 0.74
CA GLN A 26 -5.03 -6.51 -0.39
C GLN A 26 -3.57 -6.91 -0.17
N GLU A 27 -2.69 -5.97 0.20
CA GLU A 27 -1.26 -6.27 0.36
C GLU A 27 -0.99 -7.22 1.53
N ALA A 28 -1.71 -7.09 2.64
CA ALA A 28 -1.53 -8.00 3.77
C ALA A 28 -2.08 -9.40 3.48
N TRP A 29 -3.16 -9.53 2.69
CA TRP A 29 -3.59 -10.82 2.16
C TRP A 29 -2.52 -11.44 1.26
N ARG A 30 -1.97 -10.66 0.32
CA ARG A 30 -0.90 -11.13 -0.58
C ARG A 30 0.33 -11.58 0.19
N ALA A 31 0.73 -10.85 1.23
CA ALA A 31 1.86 -11.22 2.08
C ALA A 31 1.63 -12.57 2.80
N LEU A 32 0.41 -12.85 3.26
CA LEU A 32 0.06 -14.16 3.84
C LEU A 32 0.10 -15.29 2.81
N GLU A 33 -0.41 -15.07 1.59
CA GLU A 33 -0.32 -16.06 0.52
C GLU A 33 1.13 -16.27 0.04
N ASP A 34 1.94 -15.22 -0.04
CA ASP A 34 3.39 -15.32 -0.34
C ASP A 34 4.12 -16.15 0.71
N ALA A 35 3.79 -15.95 2.00
CA ALA A 35 4.30 -16.75 3.11
C ALA A 35 3.73 -18.18 3.15
N GLY A 36 2.74 -18.50 2.30
CA GLY A 36 2.12 -19.82 2.25
C GLY A 36 1.21 -20.12 3.45
N TYR A 37 0.50 -19.11 3.95
CA TYR A 37 -0.49 -19.27 5.03
C TYR A 37 -1.87 -19.61 4.46
N GLY A 38 -2.28 -20.86 4.65
CA GLY A 38 -3.63 -21.34 4.40
C GLY A 38 -4.52 -21.26 5.64
N ARG A 39 -5.72 -21.84 5.52
CA ARG A 39 -6.73 -21.83 6.59
C ARG A 39 -6.24 -22.47 7.89
N GLN A 40 -5.55 -23.61 7.81
CA GLN A 40 -5.11 -24.35 9.00
C GLN A 40 -4.09 -23.55 9.82
N GLN A 41 -3.15 -22.89 9.17
CA GLN A 41 -2.15 -22.05 9.82
C GLN A 41 -2.81 -20.84 10.50
N LEU A 42 -3.77 -20.20 9.84
CA LEU A 42 -4.51 -19.06 10.42
C LEU A 42 -5.38 -19.46 11.61
N GLU A 43 -5.97 -20.66 11.60
CA GLU A 43 -6.76 -21.17 12.73
C GLU A 43 -5.91 -21.60 13.93
N ARG A 44 -4.68 -22.08 13.64
CA ARG A 44 -3.71 -22.58 14.63
C ARG A 44 -2.90 -21.46 15.28
N ASP A 45 -2.36 -20.53 14.51
CA ASP A 45 -1.39 -19.53 14.97
C ASP A 45 -2.06 -18.29 15.57
N LYS A 46 -1.48 -17.72 16.63
CA LYS A 46 -1.82 -16.36 17.07
C LYS A 46 -1.14 -15.34 16.18
N VAL A 47 -1.82 -14.94 15.10
CA VAL A 47 -1.30 -13.93 14.15
C VAL A 47 -1.54 -12.52 14.66
N GLY A 48 -0.48 -11.75 14.93
CA GLY A 48 -0.56 -10.33 15.28
C GLY A 48 -0.47 -9.41 14.05
N MET A 49 -1.00 -8.19 14.13
CA MET A 49 -0.99 -7.19 13.05
C MET A 49 -0.52 -5.83 13.56
N PHE A 50 0.60 -5.35 13.02
CA PHE A 50 1.30 -4.15 13.44
C PHE A 50 1.46 -3.24 12.23
N VAL A 51 0.78 -2.09 12.22
CA VAL A 51 0.70 -1.24 11.03
C VAL A 51 1.27 0.14 11.31
N GLY A 52 2.39 0.45 10.66
CA GLY A 52 2.93 1.80 10.59
C GLY A 52 2.08 2.68 9.68
N VAL A 53 1.52 3.76 10.21
CA VAL A 53 0.58 4.63 9.49
C VAL A 53 0.73 6.07 9.93
N GLU A 54 0.64 6.99 8.97
CA GLU A 54 0.55 8.43 9.22
C GLU A 54 -0.91 8.90 9.13
N GLN A 55 -1.19 10.15 9.49
CA GLN A 55 -2.55 10.65 9.40
C GLN A 55 -3.02 10.76 7.95
N GLY A 56 -4.18 10.18 7.64
CA GLY A 56 -4.76 10.21 6.29
C GLY A 56 -5.49 11.51 5.97
N ASP A 57 -5.59 11.81 4.68
CA ASP A 57 -6.26 13.01 4.16
C ASP A 57 -7.56 12.71 3.40
N TYR A 58 -7.95 11.43 3.24
CA TYR A 58 -9.19 11.04 2.55
C TYR A 58 -10.46 11.56 3.25
N GLN A 59 -10.40 11.76 4.57
CA GLN A 59 -11.46 12.40 5.35
C GLN A 59 -11.81 13.82 4.87
N HIS A 60 -10.86 14.54 4.26
CA HIS A 60 -11.11 15.86 3.67
C HIS A 60 -11.93 15.79 2.38
N LEU A 61 -11.96 14.64 1.73
CA LEU A 61 -12.83 14.40 0.57
C LEU A 61 -14.21 13.87 1.03
N VAL A 62 -14.22 12.91 1.96
CA VAL A 62 -15.43 12.19 2.37
C VAL A 62 -16.33 13.00 3.33
N GLY A 63 -15.75 13.55 4.40
CA GLY A 63 -16.46 14.41 5.34
C GLY A 63 -17.50 13.66 6.17
N ALA A 64 -18.64 14.31 6.44
CA ALA A 64 -19.72 13.71 7.22
C ALA A 64 -20.40 12.51 6.54
N ALA A 65 -20.16 12.30 5.23
CA ALA A 65 -20.61 11.10 4.53
C ALA A 65 -19.83 9.84 4.98
N GLY A 66 -18.65 10.03 5.60
CA GLY A 66 -17.83 8.97 6.15
C GLY A 66 -18.25 8.66 7.56
N GLY A 67 -18.50 7.38 7.83
CA GLY A 67 -18.72 6.91 9.20
C GLY A 67 -17.42 6.95 10.00
N ILE A 68 -17.54 6.72 11.31
CA ILE A 68 -16.40 6.65 12.26
C ILE A 68 -15.33 5.66 11.76
N VAL A 69 -15.74 4.56 11.15
CA VAL A 69 -14.85 3.48 10.69
C VAL A 69 -14.13 3.78 9.38
N SER A 70 -14.58 4.77 8.62
CA SER A 70 -14.14 4.98 7.23
C SER A 70 -12.69 5.45 7.12
N ASN A 71 -12.20 6.22 8.10
CA ASN A 71 -10.86 6.84 8.06
C ASN A 71 -10.04 6.61 9.35
N HIS A 72 -10.51 5.77 10.27
CA HIS A 72 -9.86 5.55 11.56
C HIS A 72 -8.65 4.61 11.44
N ASP A 73 -7.47 5.02 11.90
CA ASP A 73 -6.24 4.25 11.76
C ASP A 73 -6.26 2.93 12.57
N GLY A 74 -6.91 2.91 13.73
CA GLY A 74 -7.15 1.66 14.47
C GLY A 74 -8.03 0.66 13.70
N ILE A 75 -8.99 1.15 12.90
CA ILE A 75 -9.83 0.28 12.06
C ILE A 75 -9.02 -0.17 10.85
N LEU A 76 -8.19 0.71 10.29
CA LEU A 76 -7.22 0.36 9.24
C LEU A 76 -6.37 -0.85 9.63
N ALA A 77 -5.82 -0.85 10.85
CA ALA A 77 -5.07 -2.00 11.37
C ALA A 77 -5.98 -3.21 11.68
N ALA A 78 -7.21 -3.00 12.13
CA ALA A 78 -8.10 -4.08 12.54
C ALA A 78 -8.82 -4.81 11.40
N ARG A 79 -9.01 -4.20 10.23
CA ARG A 79 -9.89 -4.78 9.19
C ARG A 79 -9.45 -6.15 8.70
N LEU A 80 -8.16 -6.36 8.41
CA LEU A 80 -7.71 -7.69 7.97
C LEU A 80 -7.85 -8.70 9.12
N ALA A 81 -7.45 -8.29 10.33
CA ALA A 81 -7.57 -9.12 11.52
C ALA A 81 -9.03 -9.55 11.76
N TYR A 82 -9.98 -8.66 11.52
CA TYR A 82 -11.41 -8.93 11.56
C TYR A 82 -11.84 -9.92 10.47
N VAL A 83 -11.51 -9.68 9.20
CA VAL A 83 -11.88 -10.54 8.06
C VAL A 83 -11.33 -11.95 8.21
N LEU A 84 -10.10 -12.10 8.71
CA LEU A 84 -9.41 -13.38 8.88
C LEU A 84 -9.59 -13.99 10.27
N ASN A 85 -10.33 -13.34 11.18
CA ASN A 85 -10.50 -13.75 12.57
C ASN A 85 -9.16 -14.03 13.30
N LEU A 86 -8.19 -13.14 13.11
CA LEU A 86 -6.86 -13.26 13.73
C LEU A 86 -6.93 -13.03 15.24
N ARG A 87 -6.10 -13.75 15.99
CA ARG A 87 -6.16 -13.81 17.47
C ARG A 87 -4.99 -13.14 18.19
N GLY A 88 -4.05 -12.56 17.45
CA GLY A 88 -2.91 -11.84 18.02
C GLY A 88 -3.20 -10.35 18.29
N PRO A 89 -2.22 -9.61 18.84
CA PRO A 89 -2.32 -8.17 19.05
C PRO A 89 -2.53 -7.43 17.74
N VAL A 90 -3.34 -6.36 17.75
CA VAL A 90 -3.57 -5.51 16.58
C VAL A 90 -3.35 -4.05 16.95
N MET A 91 -2.46 -3.37 16.22
CA MET A 91 -2.06 -2.00 16.53
C MET A 91 -1.80 -1.17 15.28
N ALA A 92 -2.30 0.06 15.31
CA ALA A 92 -1.84 1.15 14.44
C ALA A 92 -0.75 1.94 15.19
N ILE A 93 0.38 2.18 14.52
CA ILE A 93 1.57 2.80 15.11
C ILE A 93 1.89 4.04 14.29
N ASN A 94 1.92 5.19 14.94
CA ASN A 94 2.33 6.45 14.33
C ASN A 94 3.51 7.05 15.10
N THR A 95 4.68 6.90 14.51
CA THR A 95 5.94 7.54 14.91
C THR A 95 6.50 8.35 13.73
N ALA A 96 5.61 8.92 12.92
CA ALA A 96 5.93 9.53 11.63
C ALA A 96 6.76 8.59 10.73
N CYS A 97 7.91 9.05 10.25
CA CYS A 97 8.74 8.36 9.28
C CYS A 97 9.26 6.99 9.70
N SER A 98 9.43 6.75 11.01
CA SER A 98 9.92 5.48 11.53
C SER A 98 8.82 4.41 11.67
N SER A 99 7.55 4.74 11.44
CA SER A 99 6.41 3.90 11.80
C SER A 99 6.48 2.47 11.27
N GLY A 100 6.90 2.28 10.01
CA GLY A 100 7.05 0.95 9.41
C GLY A 100 8.10 0.08 10.12
N LEU A 101 9.26 0.63 10.50
CA LEU A 101 10.27 -0.14 11.25
C LEU A 101 9.91 -0.28 12.72
N VAL A 102 9.21 0.68 13.32
CA VAL A 102 8.66 0.51 14.67
C VAL A 102 7.61 -0.62 14.67
N ALA A 103 6.81 -0.76 13.62
CA ALA A 103 5.89 -1.88 13.45
C ALA A 103 6.64 -3.23 13.35
N VAL A 104 7.76 -3.28 12.61
CA VAL A 104 8.65 -4.47 12.60
C VAL A 104 9.20 -4.77 13.99
N HIS A 105 9.70 -3.76 14.71
CA HIS A 105 10.21 -3.92 16.08
C HIS A 105 9.12 -4.48 17.02
N GLN A 106 7.89 -3.94 16.97
CA GLN A 106 6.77 -4.42 17.78
C GLN A 106 6.37 -5.85 17.41
N ALA A 107 6.36 -6.19 16.12
CA ALA A 107 6.14 -7.55 15.66
C ALA A 107 7.23 -8.52 16.19
N CYS A 108 8.51 -8.16 16.08
CA CYS A 108 9.63 -8.93 16.62
C CYS A 108 9.53 -9.10 18.15
N MET A 109 9.14 -8.06 18.88
CA MET A 109 8.89 -8.14 20.32
C MET A 109 7.74 -9.10 20.64
N SER A 110 6.62 -9.04 19.90
CA SER A 110 5.47 -9.94 20.08
C SER A 110 5.82 -11.41 19.80
N LEU A 111 6.69 -11.65 18.81
CA LEU A 111 7.19 -12.99 18.50
C LEU A 111 8.14 -13.50 19.58
N ARG A 112 9.04 -12.66 20.09
CA ARG A 112 9.99 -13.05 21.15
C ARG A 112 9.30 -13.31 22.50
N SER A 113 8.25 -12.56 22.82
CA SER A 113 7.47 -12.74 24.05
C SER A 113 6.46 -13.89 23.99
N GLY A 114 6.16 -14.40 22.79
CA GLY A 114 5.14 -15.44 22.59
C GLY A 114 3.69 -14.92 22.60
N THR A 115 3.49 -13.60 22.60
CA THR A 115 2.14 -13.02 22.40
C THR A 115 1.63 -13.24 20.98
N SER A 116 2.54 -13.40 20.02
CA SER A 116 2.28 -13.86 18.65
C SER A 116 3.11 -15.10 18.31
N ASP A 117 2.53 -15.99 17.50
CA ASP A 117 3.27 -17.08 16.85
C ASP A 117 3.76 -16.65 15.46
N THR A 118 2.96 -15.80 14.82
CA THR A 118 3.20 -15.17 13.52
C THR A 118 2.81 -13.70 13.62
N ALA A 119 3.48 -12.80 12.92
CA ALA A 119 3.15 -11.37 12.94
C ALA A 119 3.20 -10.77 11.54
N ILE A 120 2.22 -9.94 11.22
CA ILE A 120 2.20 -9.10 10.02
C ILE A 120 2.69 -7.72 10.44
N ALA A 121 3.81 -7.28 9.89
CA ALA A 121 4.25 -5.89 9.98
C ALA A 121 3.96 -5.20 8.66
N ALA A 122 3.27 -4.06 8.70
CA ALA A 122 2.87 -3.34 7.51
C ALA A 122 3.15 -1.84 7.63
N GLY A 123 3.22 -1.15 6.49
CA GLY A 123 3.42 0.28 6.37
C GLY A 123 2.55 0.83 5.25
N VAL A 124 1.84 1.93 5.50
CA VAL A 124 0.97 2.55 4.50
C VAL A 124 1.13 4.07 4.48
N ASN A 125 1.33 4.60 3.26
CA ASN A 125 1.30 6.02 2.97
C ASN A 125 0.73 6.29 1.58
N LEU A 126 -0.32 7.11 1.51
CA LEU A 126 -0.96 7.55 0.26
C LEU A 126 -1.44 9.00 0.47
N LEU A 127 -1.44 9.79 -0.60
CA LEU A 127 -1.78 11.21 -0.64
C LEU A 127 -2.96 11.43 -1.60
N PHE A 128 -4.13 11.79 -1.07
CA PHE A 128 -5.34 11.93 -1.90
C PHE A 128 -5.72 13.38 -2.20
N THR A 129 -5.14 14.33 -1.48
CA THR A 129 -5.41 15.76 -1.58
C THR A 129 -4.11 16.54 -1.75
N PRO A 130 -4.16 17.79 -2.24
CA PRO A 130 -2.96 18.64 -2.31
C PRO A 130 -2.51 19.15 -0.94
N TYR A 131 -3.30 19.02 0.13
CA TYR A 131 -3.00 19.66 1.42
C TYR A 131 -1.66 19.20 2.05
N PRO A 132 -1.31 17.89 2.07
CA PRO A 132 -0.01 17.47 2.58
C PRO A 132 1.15 18.08 1.79
N LEU A 133 1.03 18.16 0.46
CA LEU A 133 2.06 18.76 -0.41
C LEU A 133 2.21 20.26 -0.15
N VAL A 134 1.11 20.98 -0.01
CA VAL A 134 1.13 22.42 0.32
C VAL A 134 1.77 22.64 1.69
N GLY A 135 1.41 21.84 2.70
CA GLY A 135 1.99 21.91 4.04
C GLY A 135 3.50 21.66 4.03
N MET A 136 3.96 20.63 3.32
CA MET A 136 5.40 20.35 3.16
C MET A 136 6.14 21.47 2.41
N GLY A 137 5.51 22.04 1.38
CA GLY A 137 6.06 23.18 0.64
C GLY A 137 6.22 24.42 1.53
N GLN A 138 5.22 24.74 2.35
CA GLN A 138 5.27 25.84 3.32
C GLN A 138 6.31 25.61 4.42
N ALA A 139 6.54 24.36 4.80
CA ALA A 139 7.59 23.96 5.75
C ALA A 139 9.00 23.90 5.12
N GLY A 140 9.14 24.15 3.81
CA GLY A 140 10.43 24.12 3.12
C GLY A 140 11.02 22.72 2.94
N MET A 141 10.20 21.66 3.03
CA MET A 141 10.66 20.27 3.02
C MET A 141 10.89 19.71 1.60
N LEU A 142 10.20 20.26 0.60
CA LEU A 142 10.18 19.74 -0.76
C LEU A 142 11.38 20.18 -1.59
N SER A 143 11.95 19.27 -2.38
CA SER A 143 12.94 19.60 -3.40
C SER A 143 12.31 20.46 -4.51
N SER A 144 12.96 21.56 -4.86
CA SER A 144 12.56 22.41 -6.01
C SER A 144 12.71 21.70 -7.35
N ASP A 145 13.57 20.68 -7.42
CA ASP A 145 13.88 19.96 -8.66
C ASP A 145 13.02 18.69 -8.82
N GLY A 146 12.18 18.38 -7.84
CA GLY A 146 11.36 17.17 -7.82
C GLY A 146 12.21 15.89 -7.76
N LYS A 147 13.35 15.90 -7.07
CA LYS A 147 14.19 14.71 -6.84
C LYS A 147 14.75 14.65 -5.41
N CYS A 148 14.86 13.44 -4.86
CA CYS A 148 15.66 13.21 -3.65
C CYS A 148 17.13 13.02 -4.06
N TYR A 149 17.99 13.97 -3.68
CA TYR A 149 19.43 13.95 -3.91
C TYR A 149 20.17 13.42 -2.67
N ALA A 150 19.90 12.16 -2.29
CA ALA A 150 20.49 11.55 -1.09
C ALA A 150 22.02 11.52 -1.17
N PHE A 151 22.69 12.11 -0.18
CA PHE A 151 24.16 12.24 -0.07
C PHE A 151 24.84 13.04 -1.19
N ASP A 152 24.10 13.71 -2.07
CA ASP A 152 24.67 14.53 -3.13
C ASP A 152 24.79 16.01 -2.71
N LYS A 153 25.75 16.76 -3.26
CA LYS A 153 25.88 18.21 -3.02
C LYS A 153 24.63 19.01 -3.36
N ARG A 154 23.80 18.51 -4.28
CA ARG A 154 22.53 19.12 -4.73
C ARG A 154 21.35 18.88 -3.77
N ALA A 155 21.54 18.14 -2.68
CA ALA A 155 20.54 17.94 -1.64
C ALA A 155 19.80 19.26 -1.33
N ASN A 156 18.49 19.30 -1.58
CA ASN A 156 17.67 20.51 -1.44
C ASN A 156 16.25 20.24 -0.93
N GLY A 157 15.98 19.00 -0.50
CA GLY A 157 14.65 18.58 -0.06
C GLY A 157 14.30 17.19 -0.55
N LEU A 158 13.09 16.75 -0.22
CA LEU A 158 12.56 15.45 -0.58
C LEU A 158 11.49 15.53 -1.67
N VAL A 159 11.13 14.37 -2.20
CA VAL A 159 9.93 14.15 -2.99
C VAL A 159 9.04 13.13 -2.28
N PRO A 160 7.76 13.45 -2.09
CA PRO A 160 6.85 12.52 -1.47
C PRO A 160 6.64 11.22 -2.26
N GLY A 161 6.64 10.09 -1.56
CA GLY A 161 6.37 8.77 -2.15
C GLY A 161 5.15 8.09 -1.53
N GLU A 162 4.45 7.31 -2.35
CA GLU A 162 3.30 6.50 -1.96
C GLU A 162 3.67 5.03 -1.92
N ALA A 163 3.25 4.32 -0.87
CA ALA A 163 3.50 2.89 -0.75
C ALA A 163 2.52 2.21 0.21
N VAL A 164 2.18 0.96 -0.08
CA VAL A 164 1.57 0.02 0.86
C VAL A 164 2.42 -1.22 0.84
N VAL A 165 2.89 -1.64 2.02
CA VAL A 165 3.83 -2.76 2.15
C VAL A 165 3.42 -3.60 3.34
N ALA A 166 3.50 -4.92 3.21
CA ALA A 166 3.31 -5.87 4.30
C ALA A 166 4.37 -6.97 4.24
N VAL A 167 4.86 -7.39 5.40
CA VAL A 167 5.77 -8.54 5.56
C VAL A 167 5.23 -9.46 6.66
N VAL A 168 5.40 -10.76 6.47
CA VAL A 168 5.06 -11.78 7.48
C VAL A 168 6.34 -12.20 8.20
N LEU A 169 6.30 -12.17 9.52
CA LEU A 169 7.43 -12.45 10.40
C LEU A 169 7.09 -13.62 11.32
N LYS A 170 8.11 -14.43 11.58
CA LYS A 170 8.03 -15.60 12.45
C LYS A 170 9.38 -15.86 13.10
N ARG A 171 9.39 -16.55 14.25
CA ARG A 171 10.64 -17.01 14.86
C ARG A 171 11.33 -17.99 13.91
N LEU A 172 12.62 -17.81 13.66
CA LEU A 172 13.39 -18.62 12.70
C LEU A 172 13.23 -20.13 12.95
N SER A 173 13.35 -20.57 14.21
CA SER A 173 13.18 -21.98 14.57
C SER A 173 11.79 -22.53 14.23
N GLN A 174 10.73 -21.72 14.37
CA GLN A 174 9.39 -22.14 14.01
C GLN A 174 9.17 -22.08 12.50
N ALA A 175 9.75 -21.11 11.80
CA ALA A 175 9.69 -21.04 10.34
C ALA A 175 10.36 -22.27 9.68
N GLN A 176 11.52 -22.68 10.21
CA GLN A 176 12.21 -23.90 9.82
C GLN A 176 11.37 -25.16 10.10
N ALA A 177 10.83 -25.27 11.33
CA ALA A 177 10.00 -26.41 11.72
C ALA A 177 8.71 -26.53 10.89
N ASP A 178 8.13 -25.40 10.49
CA ASP A 178 6.89 -25.37 9.72
C ASP A 178 7.12 -25.47 8.21
N GLY A 179 8.37 -25.43 7.74
CA GLY A 179 8.73 -25.45 6.31
C GLY A 179 8.32 -24.18 5.56
N ASP A 180 8.36 -23.03 6.23
CA ASP A 180 8.01 -21.73 5.65
C ASP A 180 9.08 -21.24 4.66
N PRO A 181 8.70 -20.47 3.62
CA PRO A 181 9.67 -19.73 2.82
C PRO A 181 10.32 -18.63 3.67
N ILE A 182 11.65 -18.66 3.77
CA ILE A 182 12.42 -17.68 4.55
C ILE A 182 13.20 -16.80 3.56
N HIS A 183 12.77 -15.54 3.42
CA HIS A 183 13.45 -14.58 2.54
C HIS A 183 14.73 -14.01 3.16
N ALA A 184 14.74 -13.78 4.48
CA ALA A 184 15.89 -13.28 5.24
C ALA A 184 15.64 -13.44 6.76
N VAL A 185 16.67 -13.24 7.58
CA VAL A 185 16.59 -13.29 9.05
C VAL A 185 16.87 -11.91 9.65
N ILE A 186 15.95 -11.40 10.47
CA ILE A 186 16.21 -10.23 11.32
C ILE A 186 17.09 -10.69 12.49
N ARG A 187 18.35 -10.23 12.54
CA ARG A 187 19.35 -10.60 13.54
C ARG A 187 19.41 -9.62 14.71
N GLY A 188 18.95 -8.39 14.50
CA GLY A 188 18.85 -7.39 15.57
C GLY A 188 17.91 -6.26 15.17
N ASP A 189 17.23 -5.70 16.16
CA ASP A 189 16.31 -4.57 15.99
C ASP A 189 16.23 -3.74 17.27
N GLY A 190 16.01 -2.43 17.13
CA GLY A 190 15.84 -1.54 18.27
C GLY A 190 15.20 -0.21 17.89
N ILE A 191 14.69 0.47 18.92
CA ILE A 191 14.14 1.82 18.82
C ILE A 191 14.68 2.69 19.96
N ASN A 192 14.80 4.00 19.73
CA ASN A 192 15.02 4.98 20.80
C ASN A 192 14.40 6.34 20.46
N PHE A 193 14.71 7.36 21.27
CA PHE A 193 14.21 8.71 21.11
C PHE A 193 15.35 9.73 21.09
N ASP A 194 15.24 10.76 20.25
CA ASP A 194 16.20 11.84 20.10
C ASP A 194 16.36 12.68 21.38
N GLY A 195 15.31 12.76 22.20
CA GLY A 195 15.31 13.55 23.42
C GLY A 195 15.08 15.03 23.14
N LYS A 196 15.76 15.89 23.90
CA LYS A 196 15.66 17.35 23.74
C LYS A 196 16.66 17.84 22.70
N THR A 197 16.16 18.41 21.61
CA THR A 197 16.94 18.97 20.49
C THR A 197 16.55 20.43 20.22
N ASN A 198 17.17 21.08 19.23
CA ASN A 198 16.91 22.48 18.86
C ASN A 198 15.63 22.61 18.01
N GLY A 199 14.50 22.15 18.55
CA GLY A 199 13.21 22.04 17.87
C GLY A 199 12.76 20.58 17.81
N ILE A 200 11.46 20.32 17.95
CA ILE A 200 10.93 18.95 18.07
C ILE A 200 11.26 18.06 16.85
N THR A 201 11.53 18.67 15.70
CA THR A 201 11.88 18.00 14.45
C THR A 201 13.37 17.94 14.16
N ALA A 202 14.22 18.51 15.03
CA ALA A 202 15.67 18.48 14.81
C ALA A 202 16.23 17.11 15.23
N PRO A 203 16.99 16.41 14.37
CA PRO A 203 17.52 15.08 14.68
C PRO A 203 18.64 15.14 15.72
N ASN A 204 18.90 14.00 16.39
CA ASN A 204 20.01 13.86 17.33
C ASN A 204 21.00 12.77 16.90
N GLY A 205 22.12 13.18 16.30
CA GLY A 205 23.18 12.25 15.87
C GLY A 205 23.70 11.34 17.00
N ALA A 206 23.85 11.86 18.22
CA ALA A 206 24.28 11.05 19.35
C ALA A 206 23.22 10.00 19.78
N ALA A 207 21.93 10.31 19.65
CA ALA A 207 20.87 9.33 19.89
C ALA A 207 20.86 8.23 18.82
N GLN A 208 21.03 8.60 17.55
CA GLN A 208 21.15 7.64 16.45
C GLN A 208 22.37 6.73 16.62
N THR A 209 23.55 7.29 16.97
CA THR A 209 24.75 6.49 17.29
C THR A 209 24.50 5.53 18.45
N ARG A 210 23.88 6.00 19.54
CA ARG A 210 23.53 5.13 20.69
C ARG A 210 22.58 4.00 20.28
N LEU A 211 21.60 4.28 19.42
CA LEU A 211 20.68 3.25 18.92
C LEU A 211 21.43 2.14 18.18
N VAL A 212 22.27 2.53 17.22
CA VAL A 212 23.05 1.55 16.43
C VAL A 212 23.98 0.76 17.35
N GLN A 213 24.71 1.43 18.24
CA GLN A 213 25.60 0.75 19.19
C GLN A 213 24.87 -0.23 20.10
N ASP A 214 23.72 0.17 20.66
CA ASP A 214 22.89 -0.68 21.51
C ASP A 214 22.37 -1.91 20.76
N VAL A 215 21.87 -1.75 19.53
CA VAL A 215 21.45 -2.91 18.71
C VAL A 215 22.61 -3.87 18.48
N TYR A 216 23.77 -3.36 18.07
CA TYR A 216 24.90 -4.24 17.72
C TYR A 216 25.45 -4.94 18.97
N SER A 217 25.58 -4.22 20.09
CA SER A 217 26.01 -4.80 21.35
C SER A 217 24.99 -5.80 21.93
N ARG A 218 23.70 -5.49 21.90
CA ARG A 218 22.63 -6.33 22.48
C ARG A 218 22.51 -7.66 21.77
N TYR A 219 22.67 -7.66 20.45
CA TYR A 219 22.55 -8.87 19.62
C TYR A 219 23.89 -9.51 19.24
N GLY A 220 25.02 -8.99 19.77
CA GLY A 220 26.35 -9.54 19.52
C GLY A 220 26.76 -9.47 18.04
N ILE A 221 26.38 -8.40 17.34
CA ILE A 221 26.65 -8.19 15.92
C ILE A 221 27.94 -7.38 15.78
N ASP A 222 28.95 -7.97 15.14
CA ASP A 222 30.14 -7.24 14.67
C ASP A 222 29.76 -6.28 13.55
N ALA A 223 30.12 -5.00 13.69
CA ALA A 223 29.86 -4.00 12.66
C ALA A 223 30.67 -4.25 11.38
N GLY A 224 31.82 -4.92 11.49
CA GLY A 224 32.67 -5.25 10.35
C GLY A 224 32.05 -6.24 9.36
N GLN A 225 30.99 -6.94 9.74
CA GLN A 225 30.31 -7.90 8.86
C GLN A 225 29.18 -7.27 8.02
N VAL A 226 28.75 -6.03 8.32
CA VAL A 226 27.62 -5.38 7.63
C VAL A 226 28.10 -4.72 6.34
N ASP A 227 27.66 -5.24 5.19
CA ASP A 227 28.14 -4.83 3.86
C ASP A 227 27.34 -3.67 3.25
N TYR A 228 26.09 -3.49 3.68
CA TYR A 228 25.14 -2.58 3.05
C TYR A 228 24.16 -1.96 4.05
N ILE A 229 24.03 -0.64 4.03
CA ILE A 229 23.06 0.08 4.84
C ILE A 229 22.09 0.82 3.91
N VAL A 230 20.80 0.52 4.05
CA VAL A 230 19.74 1.36 3.49
C VAL A 230 19.42 2.44 4.51
N THR A 231 19.93 3.64 4.23
CA THR A 231 19.76 4.80 5.10
C THR A 231 18.39 5.44 4.95
N HIS A 232 17.97 6.24 5.93
CA HIS A 232 16.78 7.08 5.81
C HIS A 232 16.85 8.07 4.62
N GLY A 233 18.03 8.68 4.39
CA GLY A 233 18.43 9.26 3.09
C GLY A 233 17.46 10.24 2.43
N THR A 234 16.95 11.26 3.15
CA THR A 234 15.88 12.17 2.68
C THR A 234 16.31 13.16 1.58
N GLY A 235 17.60 13.29 1.27
CA GLY A 235 18.09 14.26 0.26
C GLY A 235 18.06 15.72 0.73
N THR A 236 18.05 15.96 2.05
CA THR A 236 18.09 17.29 2.68
C THR A 236 19.52 17.64 3.06
N ARG A 237 19.86 18.96 3.10
CA ARG A 237 21.23 19.41 3.41
C ARG A 237 21.65 19.12 4.85
N LEU A 238 20.71 19.20 5.79
CA LEU A 238 20.94 19.09 7.22
C LEU A 238 19.99 18.07 7.83
N GLY A 239 19.88 16.87 7.24
CA GLY A 239 19.17 15.74 7.86
C GLY A 239 17.72 16.03 8.26
N ASP A 240 17.04 16.97 7.60
CA ASP A 240 15.65 17.29 7.87
C ASP A 240 14.79 16.03 7.67
N PRO A 241 14.00 15.62 8.68
CA PRO A 241 13.37 14.32 8.72
C PRO A 241 11.99 14.39 8.09
N VAL A 242 11.86 14.01 6.82
CA VAL A 242 10.58 13.52 6.31
C VAL A 242 10.84 12.43 5.26
N THR A 243 10.48 11.19 5.59
CA THR A 243 9.91 10.24 4.63
C THR A 243 8.71 9.58 5.30
N PHE A 244 7.75 9.04 4.56
CA PHE A 244 6.48 8.65 5.18
C PHE A 244 6.54 7.36 6.00
N ALA A 245 5.49 7.08 6.78
CA ALA A 245 5.30 5.88 7.59
C ALA A 245 5.72 4.54 6.95
N ALA A 246 5.57 4.38 5.62
CA ALA A 246 5.94 3.15 4.90
C ALA A 246 7.44 3.05 4.53
N SER A 247 8.19 4.16 4.55
CA SER A 247 9.55 4.29 4.00
C SER A 247 10.55 3.28 4.55
N GLY A 248 10.59 3.12 5.86
CA GLY A 248 11.48 2.18 6.52
C GLY A 248 11.17 0.72 6.14
N LEU A 249 9.89 0.38 5.95
CA LEU A 249 9.49 -0.96 5.53
C LEU A 249 9.75 -1.20 4.03
N VAL A 250 9.55 -0.19 3.17
CA VAL A 250 9.98 -0.22 1.77
C VAL A 250 11.48 -0.47 1.67
N SER A 251 12.27 0.21 2.51
CA SER A 251 13.72 0.05 2.59
C SER A 251 14.13 -1.35 3.04
N LEU A 252 13.39 -1.93 4.00
CA LEU A 252 13.57 -3.32 4.42
C LEU A 252 13.27 -4.32 3.29
N VAL A 253 12.16 -4.15 2.57
CA VAL A 253 11.84 -4.98 1.41
C VAL A 253 12.91 -4.84 0.34
N SER A 254 13.36 -3.62 0.04
CA SER A 254 14.46 -3.39 -0.91
C SER A 254 15.75 -4.09 -0.51
N LEU A 255 16.11 -4.06 0.78
CA LEU A 255 17.27 -4.79 1.31
C LEU A 255 17.13 -6.30 1.12
N VAL A 256 15.96 -6.87 1.43
CA VAL A 256 15.68 -8.30 1.24
C VAL A 256 15.70 -8.68 -0.25
N GLN A 257 15.17 -7.84 -1.15
CA GLN A 257 15.27 -8.06 -2.59
C GLN A 257 16.73 -7.98 -3.08
N ALA A 258 17.55 -7.07 -2.54
CA ALA A 258 18.98 -6.99 -2.84
C ALA A 258 19.72 -8.28 -2.42
N MET A 259 19.35 -8.89 -1.30
CA MET A 259 19.87 -10.19 -0.88
C MET A 259 19.42 -11.32 -1.82
N LYS A 260 18.12 -11.39 -2.15
CA LYS A 260 17.53 -12.40 -3.05
C LYS A 260 18.15 -12.36 -4.45
N HIS A 261 18.41 -11.16 -4.97
CA HIS A 261 19.01 -10.96 -6.28
C HIS A 261 20.54 -10.89 -6.24
N GLU A 262 21.15 -11.08 -5.05
CA GLU A 262 22.60 -11.05 -4.85
C GLU A 262 23.26 -9.80 -5.44
N LEU A 263 22.59 -8.66 -5.33
CA LEU A 263 22.95 -7.42 -6.01
C LEU A 263 22.65 -6.22 -5.11
N ILE A 264 23.65 -5.36 -4.88
CA ILE A 264 23.43 -4.06 -4.23
C ILE A 264 23.09 -3.05 -5.33
N PRO A 265 21.88 -2.46 -5.31
CA PRO A 265 21.45 -1.53 -6.34
C PRO A 265 22.19 -0.19 -6.24
N PRO A 266 22.27 0.58 -7.34
CA PRO A 266 22.80 1.93 -7.30
C PRO A 266 21.89 2.85 -6.47
N SER A 267 22.51 3.72 -5.68
CA SER A 267 21.86 4.90 -5.13
C SER A 267 21.74 5.94 -6.24
N LEU A 268 20.51 6.26 -6.63
CA LEU A 268 20.24 7.19 -7.72
C LEU A 268 20.43 8.64 -7.25
N ASN A 269 20.63 9.54 -8.22
CA ASN A 269 20.77 10.99 -8.00
C ASN A 269 21.97 11.39 -7.11
N CYS A 270 22.97 10.53 -6.95
CA CYS A 270 24.24 10.86 -6.31
C CYS A 270 25.38 10.84 -7.33
N GLU A 271 25.68 12.01 -7.89
CA GLU A 271 26.81 12.25 -8.80
C GLU A 271 28.03 12.72 -8.01
N GLN A 272 27.85 13.75 -7.17
CA GLN A 272 28.91 14.35 -6.36
C GLN A 272 28.59 14.18 -4.88
N ASP A 273 29.50 13.55 -4.14
CA ASP A 273 29.28 13.29 -2.71
C ASP A 273 29.25 14.59 -1.91
N THR A 274 28.41 14.63 -0.88
CA THR A 274 28.27 15.78 0.01
C THR A 274 29.55 16.08 0.77
N ASP A 275 29.87 17.37 0.93
CA ASP A 275 31.05 17.83 1.68
C ASP A 275 30.82 17.82 3.21
N TYR A 276 29.61 17.46 3.68
CA TYR A 276 29.29 17.37 5.11
C TYR A 276 29.78 16.07 5.77
N ILE A 277 30.24 15.10 4.96
CA ILE A 277 30.78 13.82 5.44
C ILE A 277 32.24 13.76 5.02
N ASP A 278 33.11 13.46 5.99
CA ASP A 278 34.49 13.10 5.69
C ASP A 278 34.55 11.65 5.20
N TRP A 279 34.45 11.48 3.88
CA TRP A 279 34.42 10.17 3.24
C TRP A 279 35.74 9.42 3.33
N ASP A 280 36.88 10.13 3.38
CA ASP A 280 38.21 9.51 3.40
C ASP A 280 38.47 8.78 4.74
N SER A 281 37.86 9.26 5.83
CA SER A 281 37.92 8.62 7.16
C SER A 281 36.72 7.71 7.46
N SER A 282 35.74 7.64 6.56
CA SER A 282 34.51 6.88 6.73
C SER A 282 34.65 5.43 6.22
N PRO A 283 34.11 4.42 6.94
CA PRO A 283 34.00 3.06 6.40
C PRO A 283 32.90 2.96 5.32
N PHE A 284 32.08 3.99 5.16
CA PHE A 284 30.97 4.05 4.23
C PHE A 284 31.32 4.84 2.98
N TYR A 285 30.73 4.42 1.86
CA TYR A 285 30.70 5.17 0.60
C TYR A 285 29.32 5.01 -0.06
N VAL A 286 28.96 5.93 -0.94
CA VAL A 286 27.71 5.83 -1.69
C VAL A 286 27.89 4.89 -2.88
N ASN A 287 27.12 3.80 -2.93
CA ASN A 287 27.15 2.86 -4.05
C ASN A 287 26.44 3.46 -5.28
N LYS A 288 27.18 3.98 -6.25
CA LYS A 288 26.61 4.66 -7.44
C LYS A 288 26.31 3.75 -8.63
N GLN A 289 26.71 2.48 -8.57
CA GLN A 289 26.53 1.49 -9.64
C GLN A 289 25.98 0.18 -9.09
N ALA A 290 25.24 -0.57 -9.91
CA ALA A 290 24.81 -1.91 -9.53
C ALA A 290 26.05 -2.79 -9.32
N ARG A 291 26.18 -3.41 -8.14
CA ARG A 291 27.32 -4.28 -7.82
C ARG A 291 26.86 -5.66 -7.36
N PRO A 292 27.47 -6.76 -7.84
CA PRO A 292 27.21 -8.08 -7.28
C PRO A 292 27.52 -8.10 -5.78
N TRP A 293 26.57 -8.58 -4.99
CA TRP A 293 26.73 -8.78 -3.55
C TRP A 293 27.32 -10.17 -3.33
N LYS A 294 28.65 -10.25 -3.25
CA LYS A 294 29.31 -11.53 -2.99
C LYS A 294 29.02 -12.00 -1.56
N ARG A 295 28.76 -13.29 -1.42
CA ARG A 295 28.53 -13.93 -0.12
C ARG A 295 29.85 -14.07 0.64
N SER A 296 29.85 -13.67 1.92
CA SER A 296 30.93 -13.97 2.87
C SER A 296 30.68 -15.31 3.57
N ALA A 297 31.66 -15.80 4.35
CA ALA A 297 31.48 -16.98 5.20
C ALA A 297 30.34 -16.81 6.23
N GLN A 298 29.96 -15.57 6.54
CA GLN A 298 28.91 -15.23 7.50
C GLN A 298 27.58 -14.89 6.79
N GLY A 299 27.49 -15.03 5.46
CA GLY A 299 26.33 -14.61 4.66
C GLY A 299 26.43 -13.15 4.21
N ARG A 300 25.32 -12.59 3.71
CA ARG A 300 25.20 -11.18 3.35
C ARG A 300 24.49 -10.45 4.48
N TRP A 301 25.07 -9.37 4.98
CA TRP A 301 24.49 -8.60 6.08
C TRP A 301 24.21 -7.18 5.66
N GLY A 302 22.99 -6.74 5.94
CA GLY A 302 22.67 -5.33 5.77
C GLY A 302 21.79 -4.79 6.87
N ALA A 303 21.64 -3.48 6.88
CA ALA A 303 20.85 -2.79 7.90
C ALA A 303 19.96 -1.72 7.28
N VAL A 304 18.87 -1.39 7.98
CA VAL A 304 17.97 -0.31 7.62
C VAL A 304 17.77 0.61 8.82
N SER A 305 17.83 1.91 8.58
CA SER A 305 17.52 2.93 9.59
C SER A 305 16.36 3.81 9.14
N ALA A 306 15.45 4.14 10.05
CA ALA A 306 14.39 5.12 9.81
C ALA A 306 14.25 6.03 11.04
N PHE A 307 14.18 7.33 10.79
CA PHE A 307 14.16 8.36 11.84
C PHE A 307 12.91 9.22 11.68
N GLY A 308 12.00 9.13 12.62
CA GLY A 308 10.74 9.88 12.63
C GLY A 308 10.97 11.34 12.97
N MET A 309 10.26 12.24 12.29
CA MET A 309 10.31 13.68 12.58
C MET A 309 9.87 14.04 14.01
N SER A 310 9.16 13.14 14.70
CA SER A 310 8.81 13.32 16.11
C SER A 310 9.96 12.97 17.06
N GLY A 311 11.08 12.45 16.56
CA GLY A 311 12.28 12.07 17.30
C GLY A 311 12.38 10.57 17.60
N THR A 312 11.44 9.73 17.19
CA THR A 312 11.57 8.27 17.36
C THR A 312 12.45 7.68 16.27
N ASN A 313 13.47 6.93 16.66
CA ASN A 313 14.41 6.29 15.75
C ASN A 313 14.21 4.76 15.77
N ALA A 314 14.42 4.12 14.62
CA ALA A 314 14.39 2.67 14.49
C ALA A 314 15.56 2.17 13.64
N HIS A 315 16.13 1.02 14.04
CA HIS A 315 17.22 0.36 13.33
C HIS A 315 17.01 -1.15 13.30
N VAL A 316 17.20 -1.78 12.15
CA VAL A 316 17.03 -3.23 11.93
C VAL A 316 18.23 -3.77 11.16
N VAL A 317 18.80 -4.88 11.63
CA VAL A 317 19.89 -5.62 10.99
C VAL A 317 19.37 -6.95 10.49
N VAL A 318 19.68 -7.26 9.24
CA VAL A 318 19.18 -8.39 8.48
C VAL A 318 20.34 -9.19 7.91
N GLN A 319 20.21 -10.51 7.92
CA GLN A 319 21.12 -11.44 7.29
C GLN A 319 20.39 -12.25 6.23
N SER A 320 21.05 -12.51 5.09
CA SER A 320 20.52 -13.42 4.07
C SER A 320 20.31 -14.83 4.64
N HIS A 321 19.27 -15.50 4.15
CA HIS A 321 19.00 -16.89 4.47
C HIS A 321 19.12 -17.72 3.19
N ASP A 322 20.14 -18.58 3.11
CA ASP A 322 20.33 -19.43 1.94
C ASP A 322 19.84 -20.84 2.25
N LEU A 323 18.95 -21.36 1.39
CA LEU A 323 18.41 -22.71 1.47
C LEU A 323 19.50 -23.80 1.38
N ALA A 324 20.68 -23.47 0.83
CA ALA A 324 21.81 -24.39 0.70
C ALA A 324 22.56 -24.66 2.02
N ASP A 325 22.46 -23.76 3.01
CA ASP A 325 23.17 -23.89 4.29
C ASP A 325 22.47 -24.81 5.28
N GLU A 326 21.15 -24.97 5.13
CA GLU A 326 20.36 -25.89 5.92
C GLU A 326 20.33 -27.22 5.22
N GLY A 327 21.49 -27.91 5.25
CA GLY A 327 21.74 -29.23 4.67
C GLY A 327 20.46 -29.96 4.33
N ASP A 328 20.00 -29.72 3.10
CA ASP A 328 18.81 -30.34 2.60
C ASP A 328 19.17 -31.82 2.47
N GLY A 329 18.75 -32.62 3.44
CA GLY A 329 18.84 -34.07 3.37
C GLY A 329 18.15 -34.65 2.14
N SER A 330 17.45 -33.83 1.33
CA SER A 330 16.85 -34.18 0.05
C SER A 330 17.60 -33.70 -1.19
N GLN A 331 18.71 -32.95 -1.09
CA GLN A 331 19.56 -32.64 -2.27
C GLN A 331 20.34 -33.86 -2.79
N GLY A 332 20.40 -34.94 -2.01
CA GLY A 332 20.91 -36.22 -2.48
C GLY A 332 19.84 -37.30 -2.36
N GLN A 333 19.02 -37.50 -3.40
CA GLN A 333 18.59 -38.84 -3.91
C GLN A 333 17.39 -38.85 -4.88
N ASP A 334 16.78 -37.74 -5.29
CA ASP A 334 15.60 -37.82 -6.18
C ASP A 334 15.97 -37.87 -7.69
N GLN A 335 16.75 -38.90 -8.08
CA GLN A 335 17.02 -39.25 -9.49
C GLN A 335 16.00 -40.25 -10.08
N GLY A 336 14.91 -40.54 -9.34
CA GLY A 336 13.81 -41.37 -9.83
C GLY A 336 12.84 -40.62 -10.73
N PRO A 337 11.97 -41.31 -11.48
CA PRO A 337 10.85 -40.66 -12.16
C PRO A 337 9.95 -39.96 -11.13
N GLY A 338 9.59 -38.70 -11.37
CA GLY A 338 8.78 -37.91 -10.46
C GLY A 338 7.36 -38.46 -10.29
N HIS A 339 6.88 -38.52 -9.04
CA HIS A 339 5.50 -38.88 -8.73
C HIS A 339 4.51 -37.83 -9.25
N PRO A 340 3.30 -38.21 -9.69
CA PRO A 340 2.26 -37.26 -10.07
C PRO A 340 1.88 -36.35 -8.91
N VAL A 341 1.53 -35.10 -9.22
CA VAL A 341 1.12 -34.09 -8.24
C VAL A 341 -0.25 -33.49 -8.58
N VAL A 342 -0.91 -32.93 -7.56
CA VAL A 342 -2.16 -32.18 -7.72
C VAL A 342 -1.85 -30.69 -7.63
N LEU A 343 -2.16 -29.92 -8.67
CA LEU A 343 -2.13 -28.46 -8.62
C LEU A 343 -3.57 -27.95 -8.47
N ALA A 344 -3.88 -27.40 -7.29
CA ALA A 344 -5.22 -26.94 -6.94
C ALA A 344 -5.30 -25.41 -6.94
N LEU A 345 -6.25 -24.86 -7.69
CA LEU A 345 -6.54 -23.44 -7.78
C LEU A 345 -7.99 -23.19 -7.39
N SER A 346 -8.21 -22.09 -6.66
CA SER A 346 -9.57 -21.64 -6.36
C SER A 346 -9.68 -20.12 -6.30
N ALA A 347 -10.89 -19.62 -6.55
CA ALA A 347 -11.23 -18.21 -6.43
C ALA A 347 -12.70 -17.97 -6.03
N LYS A 348 -13.02 -16.74 -5.61
CA LYS A 348 -14.41 -16.34 -5.30
C LYS A 348 -15.27 -16.13 -6.55
N THR A 349 -14.64 -15.94 -7.72
CA THR A 349 -15.31 -15.76 -9.01
C THR A 349 -14.62 -16.59 -10.09
N GLU A 350 -15.36 -16.96 -11.13
CA GLU A 350 -14.80 -17.66 -12.30
C GLU A 350 -13.71 -16.82 -12.99
N ALA A 351 -13.91 -15.50 -13.11
CA ALA A 351 -12.93 -14.61 -13.75
C ALA A 351 -11.58 -14.62 -13.03
N ALA A 352 -11.60 -14.54 -11.69
CA ALA A 352 -10.38 -14.63 -10.87
C ALA A 352 -9.74 -16.02 -10.92
N LEU A 353 -10.53 -17.10 -11.01
CA LEU A 353 -9.99 -18.45 -11.19
C LEU A 353 -9.23 -18.57 -12.51
N GLN A 354 -9.78 -18.02 -13.60
CA GLN A 354 -9.13 -18.01 -14.91
C GLN A 354 -7.86 -17.17 -14.93
N GLU A 355 -7.81 -16.09 -14.17
CA GLU A 355 -6.59 -15.31 -13.98
C GLU A 355 -5.53 -16.09 -13.21
N LYS A 356 -5.88 -16.75 -12.10
CA LYS A 356 -4.95 -17.62 -11.37
C LYS A 356 -4.38 -18.75 -12.23
N VAL A 357 -5.17 -19.32 -13.13
CA VAL A 357 -4.70 -20.31 -14.11
C VAL A 357 -3.66 -19.69 -15.05
N ARG A 358 -3.92 -18.48 -15.59
CA ARG A 358 -2.96 -17.78 -16.45
C ARG A 358 -1.67 -17.44 -15.72
N ASP A 359 -1.77 -16.92 -14.50
CA ASP A 359 -0.61 -16.56 -13.68
C ASP A 359 0.27 -17.79 -13.41
N LEU A 360 -0.35 -18.94 -13.11
CA LEU A 360 0.39 -20.18 -12.90
C LEU A 360 1.06 -20.69 -14.19
N VAL A 361 0.38 -20.57 -15.33
CA VAL A 361 0.95 -20.89 -16.64
C VAL A 361 2.14 -20.00 -16.96
N GLU A 362 2.07 -18.70 -16.66
CA GLU A 362 3.19 -17.76 -16.85
C GLU A 362 4.38 -18.16 -15.96
N VAL A 363 4.16 -18.47 -14.69
CA VAL A 363 5.20 -18.95 -13.76
C VAL A 363 5.88 -20.21 -14.28
N LEU A 364 5.10 -21.19 -14.74
CA LEU A 364 5.65 -22.43 -15.30
C LEU A 364 6.45 -22.18 -16.59
N GLN A 365 6.23 -21.07 -17.30
CA GLN A 365 7.00 -20.69 -18.50
C GLN A 365 8.32 -19.98 -18.19
N THR A 366 8.46 -19.37 -17.01
CA THR A 366 9.64 -18.52 -16.69
C THR A 366 10.97 -19.26 -16.68
N ARG A 367 10.96 -20.55 -16.33
CA ARG A 367 12.13 -21.42 -16.25
C ARG A 367 11.71 -22.88 -16.26
N ASP A 368 12.69 -23.77 -16.29
CA ASP A 368 12.45 -25.18 -16.04
C ASP A 368 12.23 -25.43 -14.53
N TRP A 369 11.27 -26.28 -14.22
CA TRP A 369 10.84 -26.61 -12.86
C TRP A 369 11.07 -28.09 -12.63
N SER A 370 11.92 -28.42 -11.66
CA SER A 370 12.20 -29.82 -11.31
C SER A 370 10.98 -30.50 -10.68
N ALA A 371 10.97 -31.84 -10.67
CA ALA A 371 9.92 -32.63 -10.01
C ALA A 371 9.75 -32.25 -8.53
N HIS A 372 10.86 -32.02 -7.82
CA HIS A 372 10.85 -31.57 -6.43
C HIS A 372 10.19 -30.19 -6.27
N GLU A 373 10.48 -29.23 -7.15
CA GLU A 373 9.86 -27.91 -7.08
C GLU A 373 8.37 -27.94 -7.47
N LEU A 374 7.98 -28.85 -8.37
CA LEU A 374 6.57 -29.07 -8.71
C LEU A 374 5.80 -29.69 -7.52
N LYS A 375 6.45 -30.57 -6.75
CA LYS A 375 5.94 -31.08 -5.46
C LYS A 375 5.79 -29.95 -4.42
N ALA A 376 6.78 -29.05 -4.32
CA ALA A 376 6.72 -27.86 -3.47
C ALA A 376 5.58 -26.90 -3.87
N MET A 377 5.35 -26.74 -5.18
CA MET A 377 4.23 -25.98 -5.74
C MET A 377 2.89 -26.61 -5.36
N SER A 378 2.75 -27.93 -5.51
CA SER A 378 1.57 -28.68 -5.08
C SER A 378 1.29 -28.49 -3.59
N LEU A 379 2.30 -28.65 -2.72
CA LEU A 379 2.16 -28.41 -1.29
C LEU A 379 1.67 -26.99 -0.99
N THR A 380 2.28 -25.99 -1.62
CA THR A 380 1.95 -24.57 -1.41
C THR A 380 0.50 -24.28 -1.83
N LEU A 381 0.08 -24.78 -2.98
CA LEU A 381 -1.29 -24.58 -3.48
C LEU A 381 -2.34 -25.29 -2.62
N LEU A 382 -2.06 -26.50 -2.13
CA LEU A 382 -3.01 -27.28 -1.34
C LEU A 382 -3.10 -26.82 0.12
N THR A 383 -1.98 -26.43 0.74
CA THR A 383 -1.90 -26.17 2.18
C THR A 383 -1.63 -24.71 2.53
N GLY A 384 -1.09 -23.92 1.61
CA GLY A 384 -0.70 -22.53 1.82
C GLY A 384 -1.63 -21.51 1.17
N ARG A 385 -2.84 -21.91 0.80
CA ARG A 385 -3.88 -21.05 0.20
C ARG A 385 -5.21 -21.25 0.91
N GLN A 386 -6.07 -20.24 0.82
CA GLN A 386 -7.49 -20.42 1.13
C GLN A 386 -8.20 -21.03 -0.09
N HIS A 387 -9.19 -21.91 0.19
CA HIS A 387 -9.91 -22.63 -0.84
C HIS A 387 -11.35 -22.12 -1.00
N PHE A 388 -11.61 -21.44 -2.11
CA PHE A 388 -12.88 -20.78 -2.40
C PHE A 388 -13.85 -21.67 -3.22
N ALA A 389 -15.00 -21.11 -3.59
CA ALA A 389 -16.09 -21.83 -4.23
C ALA A 389 -15.78 -22.28 -5.67
N HIS A 390 -15.17 -21.42 -6.51
CA HIS A 390 -14.76 -21.83 -7.86
C HIS A 390 -13.43 -22.57 -7.74
N ARG A 391 -13.40 -23.86 -8.11
CA ARG A 391 -12.25 -24.74 -7.94
C ARG A 391 -11.84 -25.38 -9.26
N CYS A 392 -10.53 -25.46 -9.48
CA CYS A 392 -9.90 -26.21 -10.55
C CYS A 392 -8.74 -27.03 -9.97
N ALA A 393 -8.66 -28.30 -10.32
CA ALA A 393 -7.54 -29.16 -9.95
C ALA A 393 -7.04 -29.92 -11.18
N VAL A 394 -5.72 -30.02 -11.30
CA VAL A 394 -5.07 -30.81 -12.36
C VAL A 394 -4.11 -31.83 -11.74
N VAL A 395 -4.06 -33.02 -12.33
CA VAL A 395 -3.13 -34.09 -11.92
C VAL A 395 -2.09 -34.27 -13.03
N VAL A 396 -0.83 -34.01 -12.69
CA VAL A 396 0.25 -33.82 -13.67
C VAL A 396 1.55 -34.49 -13.20
N HIS A 397 2.34 -35.03 -14.13
CA HIS A 397 3.61 -35.69 -13.80
C HIS A 397 4.81 -34.73 -13.84
N ASP A 398 4.80 -33.78 -14.75
CA ASP A 398 5.90 -32.85 -14.97
C ASP A 398 5.39 -31.47 -15.40
N ARG A 399 6.34 -30.56 -15.61
CA ARG A 399 6.08 -29.19 -16.03
C ARG A 399 5.37 -29.11 -17.39
N GLU A 400 5.71 -29.96 -18.35
CA GLU A 400 5.14 -29.90 -19.70
C GLU A 400 3.70 -30.42 -19.71
N ASP A 401 3.42 -31.48 -18.97
CA ASP A 401 2.06 -31.97 -18.69
C ASP A 401 1.24 -30.87 -17.99
N ALA A 402 1.80 -30.22 -16.96
CA ALA A 402 1.15 -29.10 -16.29
C ALA A 402 0.81 -27.94 -17.23
N LEU A 403 1.75 -27.54 -18.09
CA LEU A 403 1.51 -26.49 -19.09
C LEU A 403 0.43 -26.90 -20.10
N HIS A 404 0.45 -28.15 -20.56
CA HIS A 404 -0.53 -28.67 -21.52
C HIS A 404 -1.95 -28.63 -20.95
N VAL A 405 -2.13 -29.16 -19.73
CA VAL A 405 -3.44 -29.27 -19.08
C VAL A 405 -3.96 -27.90 -18.63
N LEU A 406 -3.12 -27.07 -18.01
CA LEU A 406 -3.55 -25.74 -17.52
C LEU A 406 -3.91 -24.78 -18.65
N LYS A 407 -3.23 -24.83 -19.81
CA LYS A 407 -3.61 -24.02 -20.98
C LYS A 407 -5.01 -24.37 -21.51
N GLN A 408 -5.40 -25.64 -21.39
CA GLN A 408 -6.73 -26.12 -21.78
C GLN A 408 -7.78 -25.90 -20.69
N ALA A 409 -7.36 -25.63 -19.45
CA ALA A 409 -8.29 -25.38 -18.35
C ALA A 409 -9.26 -24.25 -18.70
N ALA A 410 -8.81 -23.15 -19.31
CA ALA A 410 -9.69 -22.05 -19.72
C ALA A 410 -10.72 -22.41 -20.82
N GLY A 411 -10.52 -23.52 -21.53
CA GLY A 411 -11.37 -23.98 -22.62
C GLY A 411 -12.58 -24.80 -22.18
N LYS A 412 -13.31 -25.33 -23.16
CA LYS A 412 -14.43 -26.28 -22.95
C LYS A 412 -14.01 -27.75 -23.08
N GLU A 413 -12.72 -27.99 -23.28
CA GLU A 413 -12.18 -29.34 -23.49
C GLU A 413 -12.27 -30.15 -22.20
N LYS A 414 -12.64 -31.42 -22.35
CA LYS A 414 -12.69 -32.37 -21.24
C LYS A 414 -11.44 -33.23 -21.28
N LEU A 415 -10.48 -32.92 -20.41
CA LEU A 415 -9.31 -33.75 -20.17
C LEU A 415 -9.55 -34.67 -18.97
N PRO A 416 -9.07 -35.93 -19.00
CA PRO A 416 -9.28 -36.88 -17.91
C PRO A 416 -8.56 -36.51 -16.61
N ASN A 417 -7.57 -35.62 -16.68
CA ASN A 417 -6.77 -35.13 -15.56
C ASN A 417 -7.02 -33.64 -15.21
N LEU A 418 -8.16 -33.09 -15.65
CA LEU A 418 -8.61 -31.74 -15.35
C LEU A 418 -10.00 -31.78 -14.71
N PHE A 419 -10.09 -31.27 -13.48
CA PHE A 419 -11.33 -31.19 -12.72
C PHE A 419 -11.71 -29.74 -12.45
N ARG A 420 -13.01 -29.45 -12.51
CA ARG A 420 -13.58 -28.12 -12.29
C ARG A 420 -14.93 -28.23 -11.62
N GLY A 421 -15.18 -27.33 -10.67
CA GLY A 421 -16.44 -27.30 -9.94
C GLY A 421 -16.70 -25.93 -9.32
N THR A 422 -17.96 -25.68 -9.01
CA THR A 422 -18.37 -24.57 -8.16
C THR A 422 -19.03 -25.16 -6.93
N VAL A 423 -18.40 -25.02 -5.77
CA VAL A 423 -18.92 -25.52 -4.50
C VAL A 423 -20.17 -24.73 -4.13
N ALA A 424 -21.26 -25.45 -3.86
CA ALA A 424 -22.53 -24.86 -3.44
C ALA A 424 -22.37 -24.20 -2.06
N ARG A 425 -23.09 -23.09 -1.82
CA ARG A 425 -23.02 -22.35 -0.54
C ARG A 425 -23.49 -23.17 0.65
N ASP A 426 -24.44 -24.07 0.43
CA ASP A 426 -25.04 -24.99 1.39
C ASP A 426 -24.45 -26.41 1.28
N PHE A 427 -23.28 -26.56 0.63
CA PHE A 427 -22.60 -27.84 0.53
C PHE A 427 -22.36 -28.42 1.93
N SER A 428 -22.88 -29.63 2.14
CA SER A 428 -22.62 -30.42 3.34
C SER A 428 -21.87 -31.69 2.93
N PRO A 429 -20.64 -31.92 3.44
CA PRO A 429 -19.87 -33.09 3.07
C PRO A 429 -20.56 -34.36 3.55
N GLN A 430 -20.69 -35.35 2.66
CA GLN A 430 -21.09 -36.69 3.05
C GLN A 430 -19.92 -37.39 3.73
N THR A 431 -20.10 -37.83 4.98
CA THR A 431 -19.02 -38.44 5.79
C THR A 431 -18.31 -39.59 5.08
N VAL A 432 -19.06 -40.45 4.37
CA VAL A 432 -18.50 -41.61 3.65
C VAL A 432 -17.56 -41.16 2.52
N MET A 433 -17.94 -40.15 1.75
CA MET A 433 -17.10 -39.62 0.66
C MET A 433 -15.87 -38.89 1.20
N LEU A 434 -16.00 -38.19 2.33
CA LEU A 434 -14.87 -37.55 2.99
C LEU A 434 -13.86 -38.60 3.49
N GLN A 435 -14.35 -39.66 4.15
CA GLN A 435 -13.52 -40.78 4.60
C GLN A 435 -12.86 -41.49 3.42
N HIS A 436 -13.60 -41.71 2.34
CA HIS A 436 -13.05 -42.29 1.12
C HIS A 436 -11.90 -41.43 0.54
N GLY A 437 -12.09 -40.10 0.47
CA GLY A 437 -11.02 -39.18 0.06
C GLY A 437 -9.78 -39.24 0.95
N GLN A 438 -9.96 -39.38 2.27
CA GLN A 438 -8.86 -39.55 3.22
C GLN A 438 -8.13 -40.89 3.02
N GLU A 439 -8.87 -41.99 2.81
CA GLU A 439 -8.29 -43.30 2.51
C GLU A 439 -7.47 -43.28 1.21
N LEU A 440 -7.96 -42.60 0.17
CA LEU A 440 -7.24 -42.44 -1.10
C LEU A 440 -5.93 -41.65 -0.91
N LEU A 441 -5.95 -40.56 -0.13
CA LEU A 441 -4.74 -39.82 0.20
C LEU A 441 -3.72 -40.67 0.97
N GLN A 442 -4.20 -41.48 1.93
CA GLN A 442 -3.32 -42.38 2.68
C GLN A 442 -2.69 -43.44 1.76
N ARG A 443 -3.45 -44.03 0.84
CA ARG A 443 -2.91 -44.96 -0.15
C ARG A 443 -1.85 -44.32 -1.04
N CYS A 444 -2.02 -43.05 -1.44
CA CYS A 444 -0.97 -42.33 -2.17
C CYS A 444 0.30 -42.18 -1.34
N ALA A 445 0.18 -41.86 -0.04
CA ALA A 445 1.33 -41.77 0.85
C ALA A 445 2.03 -43.14 1.01
N ASP A 446 1.27 -44.21 1.24
CA ASP A 446 1.81 -45.56 1.38
C ASP A 446 2.53 -46.04 0.11
N LEU A 447 2.01 -45.68 -1.07
CA LEU A 447 2.65 -45.96 -2.37
C LEU A 447 3.96 -45.21 -2.57
N ARG A 448 4.10 -44.00 -2.01
CA ARG A 448 5.34 -43.20 -2.06
C ARG A 448 6.41 -43.72 -1.11
N ASP A 449 6.02 -44.30 0.02
CA ASP A 449 6.94 -44.86 1.02
C ASP A 449 7.42 -46.28 0.65
N GLY A 450 6.69 -47.00 -0.21
CA GLY A 450 7.04 -48.34 -0.68
C GLY A 450 8.15 -48.36 -1.73
N ALA A 451 9.31 -48.95 -1.40
CA ALA A 451 10.49 -49.06 -2.27
C ALA A 451 10.35 -49.95 -3.54
N ALA A 452 9.14 -50.40 -3.89
CA ALA A 452 8.86 -51.17 -5.09
C ALA A 452 8.15 -50.26 -6.09
N SER A 453 8.63 -50.23 -7.35
CA SER A 453 8.16 -49.35 -8.43
C SER A 453 6.70 -48.96 -8.25
N ALA A 454 6.45 -47.72 -7.84
CA ALA A 454 5.10 -47.21 -7.66
C ALA A 454 4.29 -47.63 -8.88
N ASP A 455 3.16 -48.30 -8.65
CA ASP A 455 2.15 -48.41 -9.70
C ASP A 455 1.65 -46.99 -9.94
N ASP A 456 2.37 -46.26 -10.80
CA ASP A 456 2.15 -44.87 -11.17
C ASP A 456 0.70 -44.68 -11.64
N THR A 457 0.11 -45.73 -12.21
CA THR A 457 -1.30 -45.76 -12.60
C THR A 457 -2.22 -45.77 -11.38
N ALA A 458 -1.93 -46.58 -10.36
CA ALA A 458 -2.73 -46.63 -9.13
C ALA A 458 -2.64 -45.31 -8.33
N GLU A 459 -1.43 -44.77 -8.16
CA GLU A 459 -1.24 -43.47 -7.49
C GLU A 459 -1.99 -42.37 -8.23
N ARG A 460 -1.79 -42.28 -9.56
CA ARG A 460 -2.50 -41.31 -10.40
C ARG A 460 -4.01 -41.45 -10.29
N ASN A 461 -4.56 -42.65 -10.35
CA ASN A 461 -6.01 -42.88 -10.23
C ASN A 461 -6.57 -42.38 -8.89
N ASN A 462 -5.84 -42.61 -7.79
CA ASN A 462 -6.22 -42.08 -6.48
C ASN A 462 -6.16 -40.54 -6.48
N LEU A 463 -5.11 -39.95 -7.07
CA LEU A 463 -4.97 -38.49 -7.20
C LEU A 463 -6.08 -37.85 -8.04
N LEU A 464 -6.51 -38.50 -9.13
CA LEU A 464 -7.64 -38.07 -9.96
C LEU A 464 -8.93 -38.01 -9.13
N ALA A 465 -9.20 -39.06 -8.34
CA ALA A 465 -10.40 -39.12 -7.50
C ALA A 465 -10.40 -38.06 -6.39
N VAL A 466 -9.27 -37.81 -5.73
CA VAL A 466 -9.19 -36.75 -4.69
C VAL A 466 -9.24 -35.34 -5.29
N ALA A 467 -8.72 -35.14 -6.51
CA ALA A 467 -8.84 -33.87 -7.23
C ALA A 467 -10.31 -33.56 -7.60
N ASP A 468 -11.09 -34.57 -7.99
CA ASP A 468 -12.53 -34.43 -8.24
C ASP A 468 -13.28 -34.10 -6.94
N LEU A 469 -13.04 -34.85 -5.86
CA LEU A 469 -13.62 -34.58 -4.54
C LEU A 469 -13.32 -33.14 -4.06
N TYR A 470 -12.09 -32.66 -4.27
CA TYR A 470 -11.73 -31.27 -3.97
C TYR A 470 -12.60 -30.27 -4.73
N CYS A 471 -12.78 -30.47 -6.04
CA CYS A 471 -13.63 -29.62 -6.90
C CYS A 471 -15.12 -29.69 -6.54
N LEU A 472 -15.59 -30.80 -5.96
CA LEU A 472 -16.94 -30.95 -5.41
C LEU A 472 -17.14 -30.23 -4.07
N GLY A 473 -16.05 -29.85 -3.38
CA GLY A 473 -16.08 -29.08 -2.14
C GLY A 473 -15.58 -29.82 -0.89
N TYR A 474 -15.07 -31.04 -1.02
CA TYR A 474 -14.53 -31.79 0.11
C TYR A 474 -13.19 -31.19 0.56
N GLU A 475 -13.05 -30.95 1.87
CA GLU A 475 -11.82 -30.49 2.50
C GLU A 475 -11.01 -31.69 3.00
N LEU A 476 -9.93 -32.01 2.29
CA LEU A 476 -9.10 -33.18 2.56
C LEU A 476 -7.85 -32.83 3.37
N ALA A 477 -7.29 -33.81 4.08
CA ALA A 477 -6.07 -33.66 4.88
C ALA A 477 -4.81 -33.75 4.00
N TRP A 478 -4.58 -32.73 3.16
CA TRP A 478 -3.51 -32.73 2.16
C TRP A 478 -2.10 -32.96 2.70
N HIS A 479 -1.84 -32.60 3.96
CA HIS A 479 -0.53 -32.81 4.59
C HIS A 479 -0.08 -34.29 4.55
N SER A 480 -1.01 -35.24 4.64
CA SER A 480 -0.70 -36.67 4.59
C SER A 480 -0.06 -37.09 3.26
N LEU A 481 -0.32 -36.37 2.17
CA LEU A 481 0.22 -36.68 0.83
C LEU A 481 1.73 -36.47 0.73
N PHE A 482 2.32 -35.66 1.62
CA PHE A 482 3.71 -35.23 1.50
C PHE A 482 4.67 -35.97 2.44
N GLY A 483 4.16 -36.92 3.23
CA GLY A 483 4.98 -37.75 4.12
C GLY A 483 5.58 -36.98 5.30
N PRO A 484 6.53 -37.60 6.02
CA PRO A 484 7.14 -37.01 7.22
C PRO A 484 8.12 -35.86 6.90
N THR A 485 8.64 -35.81 5.67
CA THR A 485 9.60 -34.79 5.20
C THR A 485 9.04 -34.07 3.97
N PRO A 486 8.05 -33.17 4.13
CA PRO A 486 7.49 -32.42 3.01
C PRO A 486 8.51 -31.43 2.44
N PRO A 487 8.41 -31.07 1.14
CA PRO A 487 9.19 -29.97 0.61
C PRO A 487 8.83 -28.65 1.33
N ARG A 488 9.67 -27.62 1.20
CA ARG A 488 9.31 -26.30 1.72
C ARG A 488 8.25 -25.62 0.86
N ARG A 489 7.41 -24.80 1.48
CA ARG A 489 6.51 -23.90 0.73
C ARG A 489 7.33 -22.88 -0.05
N ILE A 490 6.79 -22.45 -1.18
CA ILE A 490 7.44 -21.50 -2.11
C ILE A 490 6.55 -20.30 -2.38
N SER A 491 7.16 -19.18 -2.78
CA SER A 491 6.42 -18.02 -3.29
C SER A 491 5.79 -18.37 -4.63
N LEU A 492 4.49 -18.09 -4.77
CA LEU A 492 3.68 -18.29 -5.97
C LEU A 492 2.75 -17.07 -6.13
N PRO A 493 2.24 -16.80 -7.34
CA PRO A 493 1.28 -15.73 -7.57
C PRO A 493 0.14 -15.74 -6.54
N THR A 494 -0.17 -14.55 -6.05
CA THR A 494 -1.20 -14.31 -5.05
C THR A 494 -2.55 -14.06 -5.70
N TYR A 495 -3.61 -13.88 -4.91
CA TYR A 495 -4.97 -13.69 -5.40
C TYR A 495 -5.10 -12.46 -6.33
N PRO A 496 -5.66 -12.64 -7.55
CA PRO A 496 -5.92 -11.54 -8.48
C PRO A 496 -7.24 -10.85 -8.11
N PHE A 497 -7.15 -9.85 -7.23
CA PHE A 497 -8.32 -9.06 -6.82
C PHE A 497 -8.94 -8.31 -8.00
N ALA A 498 -10.28 -8.23 -8.01
CA ALA A 498 -10.99 -7.40 -8.99
C ALA A 498 -10.51 -5.93 -8.92
N ARG A 499 -10.28 -5.33 -10.09
CA ARG A 499 -9.76 -3.96 -10.22
C ARG A 499 -10.89 -2.96 -10.45
N GLU A 500 -11.81 -2.89 -9.50
CA GLU A 500 -12.98 -2.01 -9.60
C GLU A 500 -12.71 -0.63 -8.99
N ARG A 501 -13.25 0.42 -9.61
CA ARG A 501 -13.06 1.80 -9.13
C ARG A 501 -14.07 2.14 -8.05
N TYR A 502 -13.55 2.45 -6.86
CA TYR A 502 -14.32 2.95 -5.72
C TYR A 502 -13.72 4.26 -5.25
N TRP A 503 -14.48 5.35 -5.36
CA TRP A 503 -14.05 6.69 -5.00
C TRP A 503 -15.25 7.51 -4.54
N VAL A 504 -15.02 8.49 -3.67
CA VAL A 504 -16.06 9.43 -3.27
C VAL A 504 -16.68 10.12 -4.50
N PRO A 505 -18.01 10.21 -4.61
CA PRO A 505 -18.69 10.84 -5.73
C PRO A 505 -18.21 12.28 -6.00
N SER A 506 -18.01 12.64 -7.26
CA SER A 506 -17.57 13.98 -7.67
C SER A 506 -18.49 15.09 -7.15
N SER A 507 -19.80 14.81 -7.01
CA SER A 507 -20.77 15.75 -6.44
C SER A 507 -20.45 16.13 -4.99
N LEU A 508 -20.00 15.18 -4.16
CA LEU A 508 -19.58 15.43 -2.78
C LEU A 508 -18.28 16.23 -2.74
N VAL A 509 -17.32 15.90 -3.61
CA VAL A 509 -16.06 16.65 -3.74
C VAL A 509 -16.33 18.09 -4.16
N MET A 510 -17.19 18.32 -5.17
CA MET A 510 -17.54 19.67 -5.62
C MET A 510 -18.35 20.46 -4.60
N ALA A 511 -19.32 19.84 -3.92
CA ALA A 511 -20.06 20.49 -2.84
C ALA A 511 -19.12 20.95 -1.72
N ARG A 512 -18.06 20.19 -1.44
CA ARG A 512 -17.09 20.52 -0.39
C ARG A 512 -16.01 21.49 -0.81
N ALA A 513 -15.54 21.46 -2.06
CA ALA A 513 -14.71 22.52 -2.62
C ALA A 513 -15.39 23.90 -2.51
N ARG A 514 -16.73 23.94 -2.62
CA ARG A 514 -17.54 25.14 -2.37
C ARG A 514 -17.65 25.51 -0.89
N LEU A 515 -17.71 24.53 0.02
CA LEU A 515 -17.80 24.75 1.48
C LEU A 515 -16.45 25.08 2.15
N GLY A 516 -15.32 24.69 1.55
CA GLY A 516 -13.97 24.93 2.05
C GLY A 516 -13.24 26.13 1.42
N SER A 517 -13.88 26.82 0.47
CA SER A 517 -13.40 28.12 -0.02
C SER A 517 -13.66 29.19 1.06
N PRO A 518 -12.78 30.20 1.24
CA PRO A 518 -13.14 31.42 1.98
C PRO A 518 -14.43 32.09 1.42
N ASP A 519 -14.85 31.69 0.21
CA ASP A 519 -16.09 32.10 -0.45
C ASP A 519 -17.31 31.20 -0.13
N ALA A 520 -17.22 30.30 0.84
CA ALA A 520 -18.33 29.45 1.25
C ALA A 520 -19.49 30.30 1.80
N GLY A 521 -20.50 30.52 0.96
CA GLY A 521 -21.64 31.40 1.24
C GLY A 521 -21.70 32.66 0.38
N GLN A 522 -20.71 32.88 -0.50
CA GLN A 522 -20.75 33.97 -1.47
C GLN A 522 -21.53 33.57 -2.74
N LEU A 523 -22.25 34.51 -3.36
CA LEU A 523 -22.99 34.26 -4.61
C LEU A 523 -22.06 34.10 -5.82
N HIS A 524 -20.89 34.77 -5.81
CA HIS A 524 -19.85 34.77 -6.83
C HIS A 524 -18.56 35.45 -6.27
N PRO A 525 -17.34 35.16 -6.76
CA PRO A 525 -16.11 35.80 -6.27
C PRO A 525 -16.10 37.34 -6.29
N LEU A 526 -16.90 37.94 -7.19
CA LEU A 526 -17.10 39.40 -7.28
C LEU A 526 -18.44 39.89 -6.68
N VAL A 527 -19.37 38.98 -6.35
CA VAL A 527 -20.70 39.31 -5.79
C VAL A 527 -20.91 38.45 -4.55
N HIS A 528 -20.62 38.97 -3.37
CA HIS A 528 -20.57 38.14 -2.17
C HIS A 528 -21.96 37.88 -1.59
N ARG A 529 -22.77 38.91 -1.39
CA ARG A 529 -24.07 38.78 -0.71
C ARG A 529 -25.16 39.57 -1.42
N ASN A 530 -26.38 39.03 -1.41
CA ASN A 530 -27.57 39.82 -1.74
C ASN A 530 -27.95 40.66 -0.51
N THR A 531 -27.97 41.97 -0.69
CA THR A 531 -28.27 42.98 0.33
C THR A 531 -29.42 43.88 -0.11
N SER A 532 -30.30 43.39 -0.98
CA SER A 532 -31.52 44.06 -1.40
C SER A 532 -32.47 44.25 -0.22
N ASP A 533 -33.23 45.34 -0.27
CA ASP A 533 -34.37 45.58 0.58
C ASP A 533 -35.62 45.90 -0.26
N LEU A 534 -36.67 46.48 0.35
CA LEU A 534 -37.88 46.86 -0.39
C LEU A 534 -37.69 48.06 -1.31
N ASN A 535 -36.59 48.81 -1.18
CA ASN A 535 -36.34 50.05 -1.90
C ASN A 535 -35.35 49.85 -3.04
N GLU A 536 -34.37 48.94 -2.89
CA GLU A 536 -33.26 48.80 -3.82
C GLU A 536 -32.88 47.33 -4.06
N GLN A 537 -32.67 46.96 -5.32
CA GLN A 537 -32.02 45.70 -5.67
C GLN A 537 -30.50 45.89 -5.58
N ARG A 538 -29.87 45.34 -4.53
CA ARG A 538 -28.47 45.61 -4.22
C ARG A 538 -27.69 44.36 -3.84
N TYR A 539 -26.45 44.27 -4.30
CA TYR A 539 -25.48 43.28 -3.84
C TYR A 539 -24.24 43.93 -3.25
N SER A 540 -23.62 43.25 -2.28
CA SER A 540 -22.45 43.76 -1.56
C SER A 540 -21.29 42.78 -1.60
N SER A 541 -20.08 43.31 -1.76
CA SER A 541 -18.82 42.55 -1.78
C SER A 541 -17.74 43.28 -0.99
N ARG A 542 -16.99 42.56 -0.15
CA ARG A 542 -15.86 43.12 0.60
C ARG A 542 -14.56 42.53 0.08
N PHE A 543 -13.71 43.38 -0.47
CA PHE A 543 -12.39 43.00 -0.97
C PHE A 543 -11.29 43.35 0.02
N THR A 544 -10.39 42.41 0.25
CA THR A 544 -9.26 42.50 1.18
C THR A 544 -7.97 42.95 0.50
N GLY A 545 -7.95 42.97 -0.84
CA GLY A 545 -6.74 43.24 -1.62
C GLY A 545 -5.82 42.02 -1.73
N GLN A 546 -6.27 40.83 -1.34
CA GLN A 546 -5.53 39.56 -1.46
C GLN A 546 -6.15 38.63 -2.51
N GLU A 547 -7.27 39.02 -3.11
CA GLU A 547 -7.94 38.27 -4.17
C GLU A 547 -7.01 38.11 -5.37
N PHE A 548 -7.07 36.96 -6.05
CA PHE A 548 -6.14 36.64 -7.15
C PHE A 548 -6.16 37.68 -8.29
N PHE A 549 -7.29 38.35 -8.51
CA PHE A 549 -7.45 39.39 -9.53
C PHE A 549 -7.06 40.80 -9.05
N LEU A 550 -6.79 40.99 -7.76
CA LEU A 550 -6.53 42.29 -7.15
C LEU A 550 -5.14 42.41 -6.52
N LYS A 551 -4.61 41.32 -5.95
CA LYS A 551 -3.35 41.29 -5.19
C LYS A 551 -2.18 41.90 -5.95
N ASP A 552 -2.06 41.58 -7.24
CA ASP A 552 -0.94 41.99 -8.09
C ASP A 552 -1.30 43.17 -9.02
N HIS A 553 -2.53 43.68 -8.96
CA HIS A 553 -2.99 44.79 -9.81
C HIS A 553 -2.75 46.15 -9.13
N LEU A 554 -1.52 46.65 -9.29
CA LEU A 554 -1.05 47.91 -8.70
C LEU A 554 -1.04 49.04 -9.73
N VAL A 555 -1.75 50.14 -9.43
CA VAL A 555 -1.73 51.38 -10.21
C VAL A 555 -1.16 52.48 -9.32
N GLN A 556 -0.03 53.08 -9.73
CA GLN A 556 0.70 54.08 -8.94
C GLN A 556 1.02 53.60 -7.50
N GLY A 557 1.28 52.29 -7.35
CA GLY A 557 1.60 51.67 -6.05
C GLY A 557 0.38 51.33 -5.18
N GLN A 558 -0.84 51.63 -5.63
CA GLN A 558 -2.08 51.30 -4.91
C GLN A 558 -2.79 50.10 -5.55
N LYS A 559 -3.41 49.24 -4.73
CA LYS A 559 -4.25 48.14 -5.22
C LYS A 559 -5.57 48.71 -5.73
N VAL A 560 -5.80 48.63 -7.04
CA VAL A 560 -7.00 49.17 -7.70
C VAL A 560 -7.79 48.02 -8.29
N LEU A 561 -9.09 47.94 -8.03
CA LEU A 561 -9.96 46.92 -8.61
C LEU A 561 -9.98 47.07 -10.15
N PRO A 562 -9.57 46.04 -10.92
CA PRO A 562 -9.53 46.13 -12.38
C PRO A 562 -10.89 46.52 -12.95
N GLY A 563 -10.92 47.41 -13.95
CA GLY A 563 -12.17 47.82 -14.60
C GLY A 563 -12.96 46.64 -15.17
N VAL A 564 -12.28 45.62 -15.70
CA VAL A 564 -12.90 44.37 -16.18
C VAL A 564 -13.57 43.57 -15.07
N ALA A 565 -13.05 43.62 -13.84
CA ALA A 565 -13.68 42.98 -12.69
C ALA A 565 -14.97 43.72 -12.29
N GLN A 566 -15.00 45.05 -12.41
CA GLN A 566 -16.21 45.83 -12.18
C GLN A 566 -17.30 45.56 -13.23
N LEU A 567 -16.91 45.36 -14.50
CA LEU A 567 -17.85 44.94 -15.56
C LEU A 567 -18.45 43.56 -15.29
N GLU A 568 -17.62 42.60 -14.85
CA GLU A 568 -18.09 41.26 -14.51
C GLU A 568 -18.97 41.25 -13.25
N LEU A 569 -18.69 42.13 -12.29
CA LEU A 569 -19.53 42.38 -11.12
C LEU A 569 -20.93 42.85 -11.54
N ALA A 570 -21.02 43.80 -12.48
CA ALA A 570 -22.30 44.26 -13.06
C ALA A 570 -23.05 43.15 -13.81
N ARG A 571 -22.37 42.44 -14.71
CA ARG A 571 -22.94 41.32 -15.46
C ARG A 571 -23.49 40.23 -14.52
N THR A 572 -22.74 39.91 -13.46
CA THR A 572 -23.12 38.89 -12.49
C THR A 572 -24.30 39.34 -11.64
N ALA A 573 -24.30 40.57 -11.13
CA ALA A 573 -25.40 41.10 -10.31
C ALA A 573 -26.74 41.05 -11.08
N VAL A 574 -26.74 41.48 -12.35
CA VAL A 574 -27.92 41.38 -13.23
C VAL A 574 -28.35 39.93 -13.43
N SER A 575 -27.39 39.02 -13.67
CA SER A 575 -27.70 37.59 -13.86
C SER A 575 -28.35 36.98 -12.60
N GLN A 576 -27.86 37.36 -11.41
CA GLN A 576 -28.41 36.93 -10.12
C GLN A 576 -29.82 37.50 -9.90
N ALA A 577 -30.05 38.78 -10.24
CA ALA A 577 -31.35 39.43 -10.09
C ALA A 577 -32.43 38.83 -11.01
N LEU A 578 -32.05 38.42 -12.22
CA LEU A 578 -32.97 37.82 -13.19
C LEU A 578 -33.22 36.31 -12.95
N GLY A 579 -32.47 35.68 -12.03
CA GLY A 579 -32.58 34.24 -11.76
C GLY A 579 -32.19 33.33 -12.94
N VAL A 580 -31.51 33.86 -13.95
CA VAL A 580 -31.16 33.12 -15.17
C VAL A 580 -29.89 32.31 -14.90
N GLN A 581 -30.02 30.98 -14.80
CA GLN A 581 -28.85 30.11 -14.94
C GLN A 581 -28.36 30.19 -16.39
N ALA A 582 -27.09 30.53 -16.56
CA ALA A 582 -26.47 31.07 -17.77
C ALA A 582 -26.42 30.10 -18.97
N VAL A 583 -27.59 29.77 -19.55
CA VAL A 583 -27.67 29.08 -20.85
C VAL A 583 -28.66 29.82 -21.74
N GLY A 584 -28.13 30.59 -22.70
CA GLY A 584 -28.88 31.07 -23.88
C GLY A 584 -29.19 32.56 -23.99
N HIS A 585 -28.94 33.38 -22.97
CA HIS A 585 -29.18 34.84 -23.01
C HIS A 585 -27.89 35.60 -22.69
N GLY A 586 -27.47 36.51 -23.58
CA GLY A 586 -26.28 37.34 -23.39
C GLY A 586 -26.63 38.67 -22.70
N VAL A 587 -25.82 39.08 -21.72
CA VAL A 587 -25.89 40.42 -21.12
C VAL A 587 -25.01 41.36 -21.96
N GLN A 588 -25.59 42.43 -22.49
CA GLN A 588 -24.85 43.49 -23.17
C GLN A 588 -24.71 44.70 -22.26
N LEU A 589 -23.48 45.11 -21.98
CA LEU A 589 -23.18 46.35 -21.26
C LEU A 589 -23.02 47.49 -22.26
N GLN A 590 -23.68 48.61 -22.01
CA GLN A 590 -23.61 49.82 -22.84
C GLN A 590 -23.46 51.05 -21.93
N GLY A 591 -22.82 52.11 -22.44
CA GLY A 591 -22.76 53.40 -21.72
C GLY A 591 -21.99 53.38 -20.39
N VAL A 592 -20.96 52.53 -20.25
CA VAL A 592 -20.23 52.41 -18.98
C VAL A 592 -19.27 53.58 -18.76
N VAL A 593 -19.35 54.21 -17.59
CA VAL A 593 -18.47 55.31 -17.18
C VAL A 593 -17.78 54.95 -15.86
N PHE A 594 -16.45 55.03 -15.84
CA PHE A 594 -15.65 54.86 -14.62
C PHE A 594 -15.41 56.22 -13.98
N ALA A 595 -16.23 56.58 -12.99
CA ALA A 595 -16.16 57.89 -12.36
C ALA A 595 -14.94 58.06 -11.45
N ARG A 596 -14.61 57.03 -10.65
CA ARG A 596 -13.47 57.00 -9.73
C ARG A 596 -12.85 55.61 -9.67
N PRO A 597 -11.53 55.50 -9.46
CA PRO A 597 -10.90 54.20 -9.22
C PRO A 597 -11.34 53.63 -7.87
N VAL A 598 -11.64 52.34 -7.84
CA VAL A 598 -11.93 51.61 -6.60
C VAL A 598 -10.60 51.16 -6.00
N VAL A 599 -10.10 51.93 -5.03
CA VAL A 599 -8.81 51.70 -4.36
C VAL A 599 -9.05 50.89 -3.09
N VAL A 600 -8.42 49.72 -2.97
CA VAL A 600 -8.55 48.83 -1.80
C VAL A 600 -7.34 49.01 -0.89
N GLY A 601 -7.57 49.60 0.28
CA GLY A 601 -6.56 49.80 1.33
C GLY A 601 -6.32 48.54 2.17
N ASP A 602 -5.40 48.62 3.14
CA ASP A 602 -4.97 47.49 3.96
C ASP A 602 -6.09 46.90 4.86
N GLU A 603 -7.11 47.70 5.19
CA GLU A 603 -8.29 47.25 5.97
C GLU A 603 -9.38 46.58 5.10
N GLY A 604 -9.14 46.52 3.78
CA GLY A 604 -10.11 46.13 2.77
C GLY A 604 -11.14 47.23 2.47
N LEU A 605 -11.98 46.99 1.48
CA LEU A 605 -13.04 47.89 1.06
C LEU A 605 -14.33 47.10 0.80
N GLU A 606 -15.44 47.58 1.36
CA GLU A 606 -16.76 47.10 0.97
C GLU A 606 -17.30 47.97 -0.17
N ILE A 607 -17.78 47.31 -1.23
CA ILE A 607 -18.44 47.95 -2.35
C ILE A 607 -19.82 47.35 -2.57
N HIS A 608 -20.69 48.16 -3.14
CA HIS A 608 -22.06 47.82 -3.45
C HIS A 608 -22.30 47.96 -4.94
N ILE A 609 -23.20 47.15 -5.47
CA ILE A 609 -23.82 47.37 -6.77
C ILE A 609 -25.33 47.46 -6.62
N ALA A 610 -25.87 48.61 -7.01
CA ALA A 610 -27.30 48.84 -7.12
C ALA A 610 -27.78 48.57 -8.55
N LEU A 611 -28.97 47.99 -8.68
CA LEU A 611 -29.62 47.71 -9.95
C LEU A 611 -30.99 48.39 -9.98
N GLU A 612 -31.23 49.19 -11.02
CA GLU A 612 -32.50 49.88 -11.21
C GLU A 612 -33.11 49.51 -12.57
N PRO A 613 -34.31 48.89 -12.59
CA PRO A 613 -35.00 48.61 -13.85
C PRO A 613 -35.48 49.91 -14.49
N GLN A 614 -35.24 50.06 -15.80
CA GLN A 614 -35.67 51.21 -16.58
C GLN A 614 -36.91 50.86 -17.40
N GLU A 615 -37.75 51.86 -17.70
CA GLU A 615 -38.97 51.69 -18.52
C GLU A 615 -38.68 51.10 -19.92
N SER A 616 -37.46 51.28 -20.42
CA SER A 616 -36.98 50.73 -21.70
C SER A 616 -36.71 49.22 -21.68
N GLY A 617 -36.81 48.57 -20.51
CA GLY A 617 -36.41 47.17 -20.29
C GLY A 617 -34.91 46.98 -20.07
N ALA A 618 -34.11 48.06 -20.08
CA ALA A 618 -32.72 48.05 -19.65
C ALA A 618 -32.61 48.03 -18.11
N VAL A 619 -31.45 47.66 -17.59
CA VAL A 619 -31.13 47.73 -16.16
C VAL A 619 -29.97 48.71 -15.99
N ALA A 620 -30.23 49.83 -15.31
CA ALA A 620 -29.18 50.72 -14.85
C ALA A 620 -28.42 50.06 -13.69
N PHE A 621 -27.12 50.31 -13.61
CA PHE A 621 -26.31 49.85 -12.49
C PHE A 621 -25.37 50.94 -12.02
N GLU A 622 -25.11 50.95 -10.72
CA GLU A 622 -24.12 51.83 -10.09
C GLU A 622 -23.26 51.02 -9.13
N ILE A 623 -21.94 51.25 -9.18
CA ILE A 623 -20.97 50.62 -8.25
C ILE A 623 -20.40 51.72 -7.36
N TYR A 624 -20.55 51.58 -6.05
CA TYR A 624 -20.16 52.59 -5.07
C TYR A 624 -19.57 51.95 -3.80
N SER A 625 -18.91 52.77 -2.97
CA SER A 625 -18.35 52.36 -1.67
C SER A 625 -18.82 53.34 -0.58
N GLY A 626 -19.40 52.82 0.51
CA GLY A 626 -20.02 53.62 1.58
C GLY A 626 -21.56 53.71 1.48
N GLU A 627 -22.21 54.40 2.43
CA GLU A 627 -23.64 54.73 2.33
C GLU A 627 -23.82 55.99 1.47
N GLY A 628 -23.97 55.82 0.15
CA GLY A 628 -24.26 56.91 -0.79
C GLY A 628 -23.41 56.84 -2.05
#